data_AF-T1BF42-F1
#
_entry.id   AF-T1BF42-F1
#
_cell.length_a   1.000
_cell.length_b   1.000
_cell.length_c   1.000
_cell.angle_alpha   90.00
_cell.angle_beta   90.00
_cell.angle_gamma   90.00
#
_symmetry.space_group_name_H-M   'P 1'
#
loop_
_entity.id
_entity.type
_entity.pdbx_description
1 polymer ?
#
loop_
_entity_poly.entity_id
_entity_poly.type
_entity_poly.pdbx_seq_one_letter_code
_entity_poly.pdbx_strand_id
1 'polypeptide(L)'
;MKPSPRGELEITDLNRCYLRDGSLMLEKLGRGYAWLDTGTHESLVQASNYIETIENRQGLKVCCPEEIAYLNGWIDRAQLERLAAPLAKTGYGQYLLALVRETERPQ
;
A
#
# COMPACT_ATOMS: atom_id res chain seq x y z
N MET A 1 21.45 -21.01 7.72
CA MET A 1 20.07 -21.15 8.26
C MET A 1 19.64 -22.61 8.14
N LYS A 2 18.72 -23.07 9.00
CA LYS A 2 18.14 -24.43 8.98
C LYS A 2 16.62 -24.32 9.15
N PRO A 3 15.83 -25.29 8.67
CA PRO A 3 14.39 -25.30 8.91
C PRO A 3 14.05 -25.29 10.41
N SER A 4 12.98 -24.59 10.77
CA SER A 4 12.44 -24.54 12.14
C SER A 4 11.72 -25.84 12.50
N PRO A 5 11.24 -26.02 13.75
CA PRO A 5 10.36 -27.14 14.11
C PRO A 5 9.07 -27.22 13.27
N ARG A 6 8.67 -26.12 12.62
CA ARG A 6 7.56 -26.06 11.68
C ARG A 6 7.95 -26.51 10.26
N GLY A 7 9.23 -26.75 10.00
CA GLY A 7 9.78 -27.09 8.69
C GLY A 7 10.04 -25.88 7.79
N GLU A 8 9.91 -24.66 8.30
CA GLU A 8 10.03 -23.43 7.52
C GLU A 8 11.40 -22.75 7.70
N LEU A 9 11.83 -21.99 6.68
CA LEU A 9 12.95 -21.06 6.82
C LEU A 9 12.43 -19.72 7.34
N GLU A 10 12.69 -19.46 8.62
CA GLU A 10 12.10 -18.33 9.35
C GLU A 10 12.81 -17.01 9.04
N ILE A 11 12.06 -15.95 8.73
CA ILE A 11 12.60 -14.59 8.60
C ILE A 11 13.31 -14.13 9.90
N THR A 12 12.85 -14.60 11.06
CA THR A 12 13.47 -14.34 12.36
C THR A 12 14.90 -14.85 12.44
N ASP A 13 15.21 -15.99 11.80
CA ASP A 13 16.58 -16.51 11.78
C ASP A 13 17.50 -15.66 10.92
N LEU A 14 16.99 -15.12 9.80
CA LEU A 14 17.73 -14.15 9.00
C LEU A 14 17.98 -12.86 9.80
N ASN A 15 16.97 -12.32 10.48
CA ASN A 15 17.11 -11.14 11.32
C ASN A 15 18.14 -11.34 12.44
N ARG A 16 18.23 -12.56 13.02
CA ARG A 16 19.26 -12.91 14.01
C ARG A 16 20.68 -12.88 13.42
N CYS A 17 20.86 -13.20 12.14
CA CYS A 17 22.17 -13.08 11.50
C CYS A 17 22.61 -11.61 11.45
N TYR A 18 21.75 -10.71 10.95
CA TYR A 18 22.02 -9.27 10.94
C TYR A 18 22.20 -8.71 12.35
N LEU A 19 21.45 -9.21 13.34
CA LEU A 19 21.63 -8.81 14.74
C LEU A 19 23.02 -9.20 15.28
N ARG A 20 23.49 -10.41 14.99
CA ARG A 20 24.81 -10.89 15.42
C ARG A 20 25.97 -10.17 14.73
N ASP A 21 25.77 -9.77 13.48
CA ASP A 21 26.70 -8.98 12.69
C ASP A 21 26.65 -7.48 13.04
N GLY A 22 25.69 -7.05 13.88
CA GLY A 22 25.52 -5.64 14.26
C GLY A 22 24.99 -4.74 13.14
N SER A 23 24.62 -5.32 11.99
CA SER A 23 24.10 -4.62 10.81
C SER A 23 22.56 -4.51 10.78
N LEU A 24 21.87 -5.04 11.80
CA LEU A 24 20.42 -4.89 11.94
C LEU A 24 20.03 -3.45 12.30
N MET A 25 19.19 -2.84 11.47
CA MET A 25 18.55 -1.54 11.74
C MET A 25 17.08 -1.74 12.12
N LEU A 26 16.59 -0.91 13.04
CA LEU A 26 15.20 -0.93 13.52
C LEU A 26 14.57 0.44 13.34
N GLU A 27 13.44 0.48 12.64
CA GLU A 27 12.57 1.64 12.56
C GLU A 27 11.36 1.46 13.48
N LYS A 28 11.10 2.45 14.35
CA LYS A 28 9.98 2.40 15.29
C LYS A 28 8.75 3.05 14.68
N LEU A 29 7.72 2.24 14.44
CA LEU A 29 6.39 2.73 14.08
C LEU A 29 5.68 3.23 15.33
N GLY A 30 5.75 4.55 15.56
CA GLY A 30 5.16 5.21 16.72
C GLY A 30 3.64 5.36 16.64
N ARG A 31 3.08 6.13 17.58
CA ARG A 31 1.65 6.47 17.57
C ARG A 31 1.29 7.21 16.28
N GLY A 32 0.17 6.84 15.66
CA GLY A 32 -0.32 7.42 14.41
C GLY A 32 -0.16 6.50 13.20
N TYR A 33 0.67 5.47 13.31
CA TYR A 33 0.73 4.38 12.33
C TYR A 33 -0.35 3.34 12.63
N ALA A 34 -0.89 2.75 11.57
CA ALA A 34 -1.74 1.56 11.65
C ALA A 34 -1.03 0.38 11.01
N TRP A 35 -0.91 -0.72 11.75
CA TRP A 35 -0.45 -2.01 11.25
C TRP A 35 -1.58 -3.01 11.45
N LEU A 36 -2.14 -3.48 10.34
CA LEU A 36 -3.33 -4.31 10.30
C LEU A 36 -2.94 -5.71 9.84
N ASP A 37 -3.20 -6.71 10.68
CA ASP A 37 -3.09 -8.12 10.30
C ASP A 37 -4.42 -8.62 9.73
N THR A 38 -4.37 -9.54 8.78
CA THR A 38 -5.57 -10.10 8.11
C THR A 38 -5.66 -11.62 8.28
N GLY A 39 -4.97 -12.18 9.28
CA GLY A 39 -4.90 -13.62 9.52
C GLY A 39 -6.18 -14.28 10.00
N THR A 40 -7.20 -13.52 10.42
CA THR A 40 -8.52 -14.02 10.84
C THR A 40 -9.67 -13.28 10.14
N HIS A 41 -10.83 -13.93 10.03
CA HIS A 41 -12.05 -13.32 9.47
C HIS A 41 -12.39 -11.98 10.15
N GLU A 42 -12.29 -11.91 11.47
CA GLU A 42 -12.55 -10.69 12.22
C GLU A 42 -11.52 -9.59 11.89
N SER A 43 -10.23 -9.94 11.91
CA SER A 43 -9.16 -8.98 11.60
C SER A 43 -9.24 -8.44 10.17
N LEU A 44 -9.67 -9.27 9.22
CA LEU A 44 -9.89 -8.87 7.83
C LEU A 44 -11.02 -7.84 7.70
N VAL A 45 -12.14 -8.06 8.40
CA VAL A 45 -13.26 -7.10 8.43
C VAL A 45 -12.82 -5.79 9.08
N GLN A 46 -12.09 -5.85 10.19
CA GLN A 46 -11.55 -4.65 10.84
C GLN A 46 -10.62 -3.86 9.91
N ALA A 47 -9.72 -4.54 9.20
CA ALA A 47 -8.83 -3.90 8.23
C ALA A 47 -9.61 -3.23 7.09
N SER A 48 -10.65 -3.90 6.59
CA SER A 48 -11.50 -3.40 5.50
C SER A 48 -12.24 -2.12 5.92
N ASN A 49 -12.85 -2.13 7.11
CA ASN A 49 -13.54 -0.97 7.67
C ASN A 49 -12.58 0.20 7.93
N TYR A 50 -11.34 -0.09 8.36
CA TYR A 50 -10.31 0.94 8.55
C TYR A 50 -9.99 1.65 7.24
N ILE A 51 -9.73 0.90 6.16
CA ILE A 51 -9.43 1.47 4.85
C ILE A 51 -10.63 2.25 4.31
N GLU A 52 -11.83 1.69 4.36
CA GLU A 52 -13.06 2.37 3.92
C GLU A 52 -13.24 3.73 4.62
N THR A 53 -13.02 3.78 5.94
CA THR A 53 -13.17 5.01 6.73
C THR A 53 -12.17 6.08 6.31
N ILE A 54 -10.92 5.69 6.05
CA ILE A 54 -9.86 6.61 5.62
C ILE A 54 -10.18 7.16 4.23
N GLU A 55 -10.48 6.30 3.27
CA GLU A 55 -10.75 6.71 1.89
C GLU A 55 -11.97 7.64 1.79
N ASN A 56 -13.04 7.32 2.51
CA ASN A 56 -14.27 8.13 2.48
C ASN A 56 -14.10 9.51 3.12
N ARG A 57 -13.18 9.67 4.08
CA ARG A 57 -12.96 10.96 4.77
C ARG A 57 -11.91 11.83 4.11
N GLN A 58 -10.86 11.23 3.54
CA GLN A 58 -9.75 11.97 2.95
C GLN A 58 -9.90 12.16 1.44
N GLY A 59 -10.76 11.38 0.78
CA GLY A 59 -10.96 11.43 -0.67
C GLY A 59 -9.80 10.84 -1.47
N LEU A 60 -8.78 10.29 -0.81
CA LEU A 60 -7.62 9.64 -1.39
C LEU A 60 -7.73 8.11 -1.27
N LYS A 61 -7.11 7.39 -2.21
CA LYS A 61 -7.05 5.92 -2.18
C LYS A 61 -5.80 5.43 -1.47
N VAL A 62 -5.93 4.36 -0.67
CA VAL A 62 -4.78 3.71 -0.03
C VAL A 62 -4.25 2.62 -0.95
N CYS A 63 -2.92 2.60 -1.18
CA CYS A 63 -2.26 1.60 -2.03
C CYS A 63 -2.79 1.55 -3.48
N CYS A 64 -3.14 2.69 -4.08
CA CYS A 64 -3.47 2.80 -5.51
C CYS A 64 -2.20 2.76 -6.37
N PRO A 65 -1.88 1.65 -7.08
CA PRO A 65 -0.60 1.52 -7.77
C PRO A 65 -0.45 2.48 -8.95
N GLU A 66 -1.53 2.78 -9.68
CA GLU A 66 -1.51 3.68 -10.82
C GLU A 66 -1.23 5.13 -10.39
N GLU A 67 -1.81 5.58 -9.28
CA GLU A 67 -1.49 6.87 -8.68
C GLU A 67 -0.03 6.93 -8.23
N ILE A 68 0.44 5.91 -7.50
CA ILE A 68 1.84 5.83 -7.05
C ILE A 68 2.79 5.87 -8.25
N ALA A 69 2.51 5.11 -9.31
CA ALA A 69 3.33 5.08 -10.51
C ALA A 69 3.33 6.44 -11.23
N TYR A 70 2.19 7.11 -11.32
CA TYR A 70 2.07 8.43 -11.93
C TYR A 70 2.82 9.50 -11.14
N LEU A 71 2.64 9.55 -9.81
CA LEU A 71 3.33 10.50 -8.93
C LEU A 71 4.85 10.30 -8.90
N ASN A 72 5.32 9.06 -9.07
CA ASN A 72 6.76 8.76 -9.21
C ASN A 72 7.28 8.91 -10.65
N GLY A 73 6.43 9.29 -11.62
CA GLY A 73 6.81 9.48 -13.02
C GLY A 73 7.15 8.19 -13.77
N TRP A 74 6.72 7.03 -13.29
CA TRP A 74 6.90 5.74 -13.97
C TRP A 74 5.94 5.57 -15.15
N ILE A 75 4.79 6.24 -15.08
CA ILE A 75 3.83 6.35 -16.17
C ILE A 75 3.47 7.82 -16.42
N ASP A 76 3.19 8.15 -17.67
CA ASP A 76 2.67 9.45 -18.05
C ASP A 76 1.15 9.54 -17.92
N ARG A 77 0.63 10.74 -18.14
CA ARG A 77 -0.81 11.03 -18.12
C ARG A 77 -1.60 10.15 -19.08
N ALA A 78 -1.12 9.98 -20.30
CA ALA A 78 -1.85 9.23 -21.32
C ALA A 78 -1.94 7.74 -20.96
N GLN A 79 -0.88 7.20 -20.33
CA GLN A 79 -0.88 5.87 -19.73
C GLN A 79 -1.90 5.76 -18.60
N LEU A 80 -1.93 6.72 -17.67
CA LEU A 80 -2.89 6.73 -16.57
C LEU A 80 -4.35 6.81 -17.08
N GLU A 81 -4.63 7.69 -18.05
CA GLU A 81 -5.95 7.81 -18.67
C GLU A 81 -6.41 6.50 -19.33
N ARG A 82 -5.51 5.81 -20.05
CA ARG A 82 -5.82 4.51 -20.67
C ARG A 82 -6.14 3.43 -19.63
N LEU A 83 -5.47 3.44 -18.48
CA LEU A 83 -5.75 2.51 -17.39
C LEU A 83 -7.09 2.83 -16.70
N ALA A 84 -7.42 4.11 -16.57
CA ALA A 84 -8.66 4.56 -15.94
C ALA A 84 -9.91 4.36 -16.83
N ALA A 85 -9.77 4.50 -18.15
CA ALA A 85 -10.88 4.41 -19.11
C ALA A 85 -11.76 3.14 -18.99
N PRO A 86 -11.23 1.90 -18.95
CA PRO A 86 -12.06 0.71 -18.78
C PRO A 86 -12.77 0.66 -17.42
N LEU A 87 -12.26 1.37 -16.42
CA LEU A 87 -12.79 1.41 -15.06
C LEU A 87 -13.69 2.62 -14.80
N ALA A 88 -13.96 3.48 -15.79
CA ALA A 88 -14.63 4.77 -15.61
C ALA A 88 -16.01 4.71 -14.95
N LYS A 89 -16.65 3.53 -14.92
CA LYS A 89 -17.94 3.30 -14.26
C LYS A 89 -17.83 2.96 -12.77
N THR A 90 -16.62 2.71 -12.26
CA THR A 90 -16.37 2.37 -10.85
C THR A 90 -15.84 3.58 -10.10
N GLY A 91 -15.99 3.60 -8.77
CA GLY A 91 -15.38 4.64 -7.94
C GLY A 91 -13.86 4.73 -8.09
N TYR A 92 -13.20 3.60 -8.40
CA TYR A 92 -11.76 3.55 -8.64
C TYR A 92 -11.37 4.25 -9.94
N GLY A 93 -12.04 3.95 -11.06
CA GLY A 93 -11.75 4.62 -12.33
C GLY A 93 -12.12 6.10 -12.31
N GLN A 94 -13.21 6.46 -11.61
CA GLN A 94 -13.58 7.86 -11.40
C GLN A 94 -12.50 8.62 -10.62
N TYR A 95 -11.91 8.00 -9.59
CA TYR A 95 -10.78 8.56 -8.85
C TYR A 95 -9.56 8.81 -9.73
N LEU A 96 -9.14 7.81 -10.52
CA LEU A 96 -8.00 7.95 -11.43
C LEU A 96 -8.22 9.06 -12.48
N LEU A 97 -9.43 9.16 -13.04
CA LEU A 97 -9.79 10.23 -13.98
C LEU A 97 -9.79 11.61 -13.32
N ALA A 98 -10.14 11.70 -12.03
CA ALA A 98 -10.06 12.95 -11.28
C ALA A 98 -8.60 13.37 -11.05
N LEU A 99 -7.72 12.43 -10.69
CA LEU A 99 -6.28 12.67 -10.50
C LEU A 99 -5.62 13.25 -11.77
N VAL A 100 -5.97 12.69 -12.92
CA VAL A 100 -5.59 13.21 -14.24
C VAL A 100 -6.05 14.67 -14.39
N ARG A 101 -7.30 15.00 -14.09
CA ARG A 101 -7.81 16.38 -14.25
C ARG A 101 -7.19 17.37 -13.27
N GLU A 102 -6.95 17.00 -12.02
CA GLU A 102 -6.39 17.91 -11.02
C GLU A 102 -4.95 18.34 -11.34
N THR A 103 -4.15 17.46 -11.93
CA THR A 103 -2.80 17.80 -12.40
C THR A 103 -2.79 18.71 -13.64
N GLU A 104 -3.94 19.06 -14.22
CA GLU A 104 -4.03 20.09 -15.28
C GLU A 104 -4.04 21.51 -14.74
N ARG A 105 -4.27 21.72 -13.43
CA ARG A 105 -4.26 23.07 -12.85
C ARG A 105 -2.80 23.54 -12.72
N PRO A 106 -2.38 24.58 -13.47
CA PRO A 106 -1.06 25.16 -13.24
C PRO A 106 -1.02 25.75 -11.82
N GLN A 107 0.08 25.48 -11.10
CA GLN A 107 0.44 26.22 -9.88
C GLN A 107 0.73 27.67 -10.22
#